data_AF-A0A550GH15-F1
#
_entry.id   AF-A0A550GH15-F1
#
_cell.length_a   1.000
_cell.length_b   1.000
_cell.length_c   1.000
_cell.angle_alpha   90.00
_cell.angle_beta   90.00
_cell.angle_gamma   90.00
#
_symmetry.space_group_name_H-M   'P 1'
#
loop_
_entity.id
_entity.type
_entity.pdbx_description
1 polymer ?
#
loop_
_entity_poly.entity_id
_entity_poly.type
_entity_poly.pdbx_seq_one_letter_code
_entity_poly.pdbx_strand_id
1 'polypeptide(L)' 'KHKIPLNAVIVKEDIGDAVSPMRKEIADSVDKVIERVKNVILERTKEGEKIIIVGVGNTIGVGQ' A
#
# COMPACT_ATOMS: atom_id res chain seq x y z
N LYS A 1 19.63 -5.57 -15.94
CA LYS A 1 18.45 -5.15 -15.14
C LYS A 1 18.94 -4.63 -13.78
N HIS A 2 18.50 -3.44 -13.34
CA HIS A 2 19.14 -2.61 -12.29
C HIS A 2 19.19 -3.16 -10.84
N LYS A 3 18.75 -4.41 -10.58
CA LYS A 3 18.75 -5.07 -9.25
C LYS A 3 18.18 -4.19 -8.11
N ILE A 4 17.20 -3.35 -8.42
CA ILE A 4 16.52 -2.52 -7.41
C ILE A 4 15.55 -3.42 -6.64
N PRO A 5 15.63 -3.50 -5.30
CA PRO A 5 14.71 -4.29 -4.50
C PRO A 5 13.29 -3.71 -4.62
N LEU A 6 12.31 -4.57 -4.88
CA LEU A 6 10.90 -4.21 -4.98
C LEU A 6 10.15 -4.75 -3.76
N ASN A 7 9.45 -3.88 -3.06
CA ASN A 7 8.57 -4.24 -1.94
C ASN A 7 7.14 -3.84 -2.30
N ALA A 8 6.16 -4.66 -1.89
CA ALA A 8 4.75 -4.39 -2.11
C ALA A 8 3.99 -4.44 -0.78
N VAL A 9 3.13 -3.43 -0.56
CA VAL A 9 2.14 -3.40 0.52
C VAL A 9 0.78 -3.47 -0.14
N ILE A 10 0.03 -4.53 0.15
CA ILE A 10 -1.29 -4.78 -0.45
C ILE A 10 -2.35 -4.54 0.62
N VAL A 11 -3.27 -3.62 0.33
CA VAL A 11 -4.49 -3.42 1.10
C VAL A 11 -5.61 -4.12 0.33
N LYS A 12 -6.27 -5.09 0.96
CA LYS A 12 -7.39 -5.81 0.35
C LYS A 12 -8.70 -5.25 0.88
N GLU A 13 -9.63 -5.02 -0.04
CA GLU A 13 -10.99 -4.58 0.23
C GLU A 13 -11.96 -5.65 -0.32
N ASP A 14 -13.11 -5.81 0.33
CA ASP A 14 -14.18 -6.67 -0.21
C ASP A 14 -14.80 -6.02 -1.46
N ILE A 15 -15.28 -6.84 -2.40
CA ILE A 15 -15.89 -6.33 -3.64
C ILE A 15 -17.11 -5.45 -3.34
N GLY A 16 -17.90 -5.80 -2.32
CA GLY A 16 -19.06 -5.02 -1.90
C GLY A 16 -18.66 -3.65 -1.35
N ASP A 17 -17.58 -3.60 -0.59
CA ASP A 17 -17.03 -2.34 -0.06
C ASP A 17 -16.47 -1.44 -1.18
N ALA A 18 -15.86 -2.04 -2.21
CA ALA A 18 -15.31 -1.31 -3.35
C ALA A 18 -16.36 -0.63 -4.25
N VAL A 19 -17.60 -1.14 -4.27
CA VAL A 19 -18.70 -0.61 -5.10
C VAL A 19 -19.76 0.16 -4.31
N SER A 20 -19.59 0.26 -2.99
CA SER A 20 -20.52 0.94 -2.09
C SER A 20 -19.87 2.19 -1.46
N PRO A 21 -20.65 3.06 -0.79
CA PRO A 21 -20.07 4.17 -0.04
C PRO A 21 -19.06 3.68 1.01
N MET A 22 -17.94 4.37 1.11
CA MET A 22 -16.86 4.01 2.03
C MET A 22 -17.36 3.89 3.47
N ARG A 23 -17.13 2.72 4.06
CA ARG A 23 -17.44 2.48 5.47
C ARG A 23 -16.43 3.18 6.37
N LYS A 24 -16.87 3.58 7.55
CA LYS A 24 -16.00 4.23 8.54
C LYS A 24 -14.81 3.35 8.91
N GLU A 25 -15.01 2.04 9.01
CA GLU A 25 -13.92 1.10 9.35
C GLU A 25 -12.80 1.09 8.30
N ILE A 26 -13.13 1.34 7.03
CA ILE A 26 -12.16 1.42 5.93
C ILE A 26 -11.40 2.74 6.00
N ALA A 27 -12.10 3.84 6.24
CA ALA A 27 -11.48 5.15 6.44
C ALA A 27 -10.52 5.14 7.65
N ASP A 28 -10.94 4.55 8.77
CA ASP A 28 -10.15 4.44 10.00
C ASP A 28 -8.94 3.50 9.83
N SER A 29 -8.88 2.68 8.77
CA SER A 29 -7.76 1.77 8.50
C SER A 29 -6.53 2.48 7.92
N VAL A 30 -6.69 3.71 7.40
CA VAL A 30 -5.62 4.47 6.72
C VAL A 30 -4.38 4.62 7.59
N ASP A 31 -4.56 4.95 8.87
CA ASP A 31 -3.44 5.13 9.80
C ASP A 31 -2.60 3.85 9.96
N LYS A 32 -3.26 2.69 10.00
CA LYS A 32 -2.59 1.38 10.09
C LYS A 32 -1.81 1.08 8.82
N VAL A 33 -2.33 1.44 7.66
CA VAL A 33 -1.63 1.28 6.36
C VAL A 33 -0.38 2.16 6.32
N ILE A 34 -0.50 3.42 6.74
CA ILE A 34 0.62 4.36 6.81
C ILE A 34 1.71 3.81 7.74
N GLU A 35 1.33 3.31 8.92
CA GLU A 35 2.28 2.69 9.85
C GLU A 35 2.99 1.48 9.21
N ARG A 36 2.24 0.61 8.51
CA ARG A 36 2.82 -0.54 7.82
C ARG A 36 3.83 -0.14 6.75
N VAL A 37 3.52 0.88 5.94
CA VAL A 37 4.44 1.39 4.91
C VAL A 37 5.70 1.96 5.56
N LYS A 38 5.57 2.74 6.64
CA LYS A 38 6.72 3.28 7.39
C LYS A 38 7.62 2.16 7.93
N ASN A 39 7.04 1.12 8.52
CA ASN A 39 7.80 -0.02 9.05
C ASN A 39 8.58 -0.74 7.93
N VAL A 40 7.95 -0.96 6.77
CA VAL A 40 8.63 -1.55 5.60
C VAL A 40 9.81 -0.70 5.14
N ILE A 41 9.66 0.64 5.10
CA ILE A 41 10.75 1.55 4.74
C ILE A 41 11.90 1.43 5.74
N LEU A 42 11.61 1.52 7.04
CA LEU A 42 12.62 1.47 8.10
C LEU A 42 13.36 0.12 8.17
N GLU A 43 12.67 -0.99 7.92
CA GLU A 43 13.27 -2.33 7.93
C GLU A 43 14.11 -2.62 6.69
N ARG A 44 13.81 -2.00 5.55
CA ARG A 44 14.39 -2.35 4.24
C ARG A 44 15.38 -1.34 3.69
N THR A 45 15.51 -0.19 4.32
CA THR A 45 16.35 0.90 3.85
C THR A 45 17.19 1.49 4.98
N LYS A 46 18.20 2.27 4.61
CA LYS A 46 19.06 2.99 5.55
C LYS A 46 18.95 4.49 5.35
N GLU A 47 19.31 5.24 6.39
CA GLU A 47 19.42 6.69 6.28
C GLU A 47 20.35 7.08 5.13
N GLY A 48 19.93 8.07 4.33
CA GLY A 48 20.64 8.54 3.14
C GLY A 48 20.32 7.78 1.84
N GLU A 49 19.60 6.66 1.90
CA GLU A 49 19.12 5.98 0.69
C GLU A 49 17.92 6.69 0.06
N LYS A 50 17.80 6.60 -1.27
CA LYS A 50 16.68 7.18 -2.03
C LYS A 50 15.63 6.11 -2.28
N ILE A 51 14.38 6.46 -2.01
CA ILE A 51 13.24 5.55 -2.14
C ILE A 51 12.22 6.17 -3.09
N ILE A 52 11.59 5.34 -3.91
CA ILE A 52 10.44 5.71 -4.73
C ILE A 52 9.24 4.94 -4.19
N ILE A 53 8.18 5.66 -3.84
CA ILE A 53 6.90 5.08 -3.41
C ILE A 53 5.91 5.32 -4.55
N VAL A 54 5.24 4.26 -4.99
CA VAL A 54 4.20 4.32 -6.02
C VAL A 54 2.88 3.90 -5.38
N GLY A 55 1.93 4.82 -5.32
CA GLY A 55 0.56 4.53 -4.91
C GLY A 55 -0.26 4.09 -6.11
N VAL A 56 -0.76 2.86 -6.08
CA VAL A 56 -1.71 2.35 -7.07
C VAL A 56 -3.07 2.30 -6.38
N GLY A 57 -4.04 3.08 -6.87
CA GLY A 57 -5.41 3.08 -6.34
C GLY A 57 -6.15 1.77 -6.65
N ASN A 58 -7.41 1.68 -6.23
CA ASN A 58 -8.27 0.51 -6.48
C ASN A 58 -8.25 0.11 -7.95
N THR A 59 -7.47 -0.92 -8.24
CA THR A 59 -7.42 -1.56 -9.53
C THR A 59 -8.40 -2.71 -9.52
N ILE A 60 -9.67 -2.40 -9.78
CA ILE A 60 -10.73 -3.39 -10.05
C ILE A 60 -10.34 -4.34 -11.22
N GLY A 61 -9.25 -4.04 -11.95
CA GLY A 61 -8.71 -4.84 -13.05
C GLY A 61 -7.23 -5.21 -13.02
N VAL A 62 -6.49 -5.09 -11.89
CA VAL A 62 -5.12 -5.67 -11.83
C VAL A 62 -5.23 -7.13 -11.39
N GLY A 63 -5.50 -7.98 -12.38
CA GLY A 63 -5.40 -9.44 -12.30
C GLY A 63 -6.68 -10.16 -11.87
N GLN A 64 -7.61 -10.36 -12.81
CA GLN A 64 -8.10 -11.72 -13.04
C GLN A 64 -6.99 -12.53 -13.71
#